data_AF-A0A0V0Q577-F1
#
_entry.id   AF-A0A0V0Q577-F1
#
_cell.length_a   1.000
_cell.length_b   1.000
_cell.length_c   1.000
_cell.angle_alpha   90.00
_cell.angle_beta   90.00
_cell.angle_gamma   90.00
#
_symmetry.space_group_name_H-M   'P 1'
#
loop_
_entity.id
_entity.type
_entity.pdbx_description
1 polymer ?
#
loop_
_entity_poly.entity_id
_entity_poly.type
_entity_poly.pdbx_seq_one_letter_code
_entity_poly.pdbx_strand_id
1 'polypeptide(L)'
;MSELKPGATIGILGGGQLGRMLSVAASRLGYRCHVYEPGAAPAGDVAHRLTTAPYEDQAALRAFAESVDVITYEFENVPTAALDLLESLRPIRPNRRALAVSQDRLSEKDFLTGIGLCTAPYRNVETEADLPEALAALGAPAILKTRRLGYDGKGQIRFSDAGHRDWTGAPSVLEGFVDFSAEISVIVARGADGQVAAYDPGLNVHREGILRTTTVPCGLSAGLLTDAVLIAARIVNALDYIGVMGVELFVTAEGLVVNEIAPRVHNSGHWTQAGCAVDQFEQHIRAVAGLPLGDGQRYADVEMQNLIGDDVLRLPELLKQPRMQVHLYGKGDARPGRKMGHVNRVL
;
A
#
# COMPACT_ATOMS: atom_id res chain seq x y z
N MET A 1 -10.09 -20.00 -11.24
CA MET A 1 -8.65 -20.15 -10.93
C MET A 1 -8.48 -21.43 -10.12
N SER A 2 -7.43 -22.23 -10.36
CA SER A 2 -7.11 -23.38 -9.48
C SER A 2 -6.26 -22.93 -8.30
N GLU A 3 -6.64 -23.38 -7.11
CA GLU A 3 -5.87 -23.22 -5.87
C GLU A 3 -4.45 -23.82 -6.02
N LEU A 4 -3.44 -23.09 -5.57
CA LEU A 4 -2.07 -23.60 -5.47
C LEU A 4 -1.96 -24.56 -4.28
N LYS A 5 -1.26 -25.68 -4.46
CA LYS A 5 -1.04 -26.63 -3.38
C LYS A 5 0.11 -26.17 -2.46
N PRO A 6 0.10 -26.56 -1.17
CA PRO A 6 1.28 -26.42 -0.33
C PRO A 6 2.54 -26.98 -1.01
N GLY A 7 3.65 -26.27 -0.86
CA GLY A 7 4.91 -26.54 -1.55
C GLY A 7 5.10 -25.75 -2.86
N ALA A 8 4.03 -25.15 -3.40
CA ALA A 8 4.14 -24.20 -4.52
C ALA A 8 4.99 -22.98 -4.15
N THR A 9 5.56 -22.32 -5.16
CA THR A 9 6.45 -21.17 -5.01
C THR A 9 5.77 -19.88 -5.46
N ILE A 10 5.66 -18.92 -4.56
CA ILE A 10 5.16 -17.57 -4.83
C ILE A 10 6.35 -16.66 -5.13
N GLY A 11 6.36 -16.07 -6.32
CA GLY A 11 7.31 -15.03 -6.70
C GLY A 11 6.89 -13.68 -6.11
N ILE A 12 7.82 -12.95 -5.50
CA ILE A 12 7.59 -11.60 -4.97
C ILE A 12 8.57 -10.64 -5.63
N LEU A 13 8.04 -9.65 -6.35
CA LEU A 13 8.82 -8.53 -6.87
C LEU A 13 8.97 -7.46 -5.79
N GLY A 14 10.20 -7.15 -5.42
CA GLY A 14 10.56 -6.27 -4.31
C GLY A 14 10.98 -7.06 -3.06
N GLY A 15 12.08 -6.62 -2.46
CA GLY A 15 12.72 -7.30 -1.32
C GLY A 15 12.60 -6.56 0.00
N GLY A 16 11.78 -5.54 0.12
CA GLY A 16 11.56 -4.74 1.31
C GLY A 16 10.84 -5.44 2.47
N GLN A 17 10.36 -4.64 3.42
CA GLN A 17 9.71 -5.17 4.63
C GLN A 17 8.37 -5.85 4.35
N LEU A 18 7.65 -5.45 3.30
CA LEU A 18 6.33 -5.99 3.00
C LEU A 18 6.48 -7.40 2.40
N GLY A 19 7.42 -7.59 1.48
CA GLY A 19 7.86 -8.86 0.92
C GLY A 19 8.42 -9.79 1.99
N ARG A 20 9.11 -9.25 3.00
CA ARG A 20 9.53 -10.01 4.18
C ARG A 20 8.34 -10.58 4.93
N MET A 21 7.35 -9.75 5.27
CA MET A 21 6.17 -10.18 6.01
C MET A 21 5.26 -11.11 5.18
N LEU A 22 5.14 -10.87 3.86
CA LEU A 22 4.51 -11.80 2.92
C LEU A 22 5.19 -13.16 2.91
N SER A 23 6.53 -13.19 2.89
CA SER A 23 7.30 -14.44 2.91
C SER A 23 7.12 -15.23 4.21
N VAL A 24 7.10 -14.54 5.35
CA VAL A 24 6.81 -15.16 6.65
C VAL A 24 5.39 -15.75 6.65
N ALA A 25 4.38 -15.00 6.19
CA ALA A 25 3.00 -15.50 6.11
C ALA A 25 2.87 -16.70 5.15
N ALA A 26 3.54 -16.64 3.99
CA ALA A 26 3.54 -17.73 3.02
C ALA A 26 4.15 -19.02 3.58
N SER A 27 5.26 -18.92 4.31
CA SER A 27 5.91 -20.09 4.92
C SER A 27 5.03 -20.78 5.96
N ARG A 28 4.24 -20.02 6.75
CA ARG A 28 3.25 -20.59 7.69
C ARG A 28 2.17 -21.42 7.00
N LEU A 29 1.82 -21.07 5.76
CA LEU A 29 0.86 -21.79 4.92
C LEU A 29 1.51 -22.92 4.07
N GLY A 30 2.82 -23.16 4.24
CA GLY A 30 3.55 -24.19 3.51
C GLY A 30 3.97 -23.81 2.09
N TYR A 31 3.90 -22.53 1.72
CA TYR A 31 4.43 -22.05 0.44
C TYR A 31 5.90 -21.66 0.55
N ARG A 32 6.60 -21.74 -0.59
CA ARG A 32 7.95 -21.16 -0.74
C ARG A 32 7.82 -19.76 -1.33
N CYS A 33 8.74 -18.87 -0.98
CA CYS A 33 8.86 -17.57 -1.64
C CYS A 33 10.16 -17.45 -2.41
N HIS A 34 10.08 -16.95 -3.64
CA HIS A 34 11.23 -16.49 -4.41
C HIS A 34 11.14 -14.97 -4.54
N VAL A 35 12.10 -14.25 -3.98
CA VAL A 35 12.16 -12.78 -4.05
C VAL A 35 13.02 -12.34 -5.23
N TYR A 36 12.58 -11.32 -5.96
CA TYR A 36 13.39 -10.60 -6.96
C TYR A 36 13.61 -9.16 -6.50
N GLU A 37 14.86 -8.78 -6.25
CA GLU A 37 15.20 -7.43 -5.74
C GLU A 37 16.60 -7.02 -6.22
N PRO A 38 16.73 -5.92 -7.01
CA PRO A 38 18.03 -5.41 -7.44
C PRO A 38 18.93 -4.92 -6.30
N GLY A 39 18.35 -4.42 -5.21
CA GLY A 39 19.06 -3.78 -4.11
C GLY A 39 19.10 -4.61 -2.82
N ALA A 40 19.09 -3.90 -1.69
CA ALA A 40 19.05 -4.53 -0.37
C ALA A 40 17.68 -5.16 -0.12
N ALA A 41 17.66 -6.46 0.17
CA ALA A 41 16.44 -7.26 0.21
C ALA A 41 16.21 -7.89 1.60
N PRO A 42 15.70 -7.15 2.62
CA PRO A 42 15.30 -7.76 3.89
C PRO A 42 14.34 -8.96 3.80
N ALA A 43 13.58 -9.09 2.72
CA ALA A 43 12.76 -10.27 2.44
C ALA A 43 13.61 -11.53 2.15
N GLY A 44 14.82 -11.37 1.63
CA GLY A 44 15.75 -12.46 1.33
C GLY A 44 16.17 -13.27 2.56
N ASP A 45 16.18 -12.66 3.75
CA ASP A 45 16.52 -13.34 5.01
C ASP A 45 15.54 -14.46 5.39
N VAL A 46 14.32 -14.42 4.85
CA VAL A 46 13.21 -15.32 5.21
C VAL A 46 12.60 -16.02 3.99
N ALA A 47 13.13 -15.76 2.80
CA ALA A 47 12.65 -16.35 1.55
C ALA A 47 13.35 -17.69 1.27
N HIS A 48 12.71 -18.55 0.47
CA HIS A 48 13.33 -19.80 0.01
C HIS A 48 14.46 -19.54 -1.00
N ARG A 49 14.30 -18.50 -1.82
CA ARG A 49 15.28 -18.07 -2.83
C ARG A 49 15.24 -16.56 -3.00
N LEU A 50 16.41 -15.97 -3.30
CA LEU A 50 16.56 -14.57 -3.71
C LEU A 50 17.28 -14.51 -5.06
N THR A 51 16.75 -13.71 -5.98
CA THR A 51 17.45 -13.28 -7.19
C THR A 51 17.73 -11.79 -7.07
N THR A 52 19.01 -11.43 -7.17
CA THR A 52 19.47 -10.03 -7.18
C THR A 52 19.94 -9.67 -8.57
N ALA A 53 19.08 -8.97 -9.30
CA ALA A 53 19.35 -8.50 -10.66
C ALA A 53 18.51 -7.26 -10.97
N PRO A 54 18.94 -6.37 -11.90
CA PRO A 54 18.14 -5.25 -12.38
C PRO A 54 16.83 -5.72 -13.06
N TYR A 55 15.81 -4.86 -13.12
CA TYR A 55 14.56 -5.19 -13.82
C TYR A 55 14.69 -5.18 -15.35
N GLU A 56 15.81 -4.68 -15.87
CA GLU A 56 16.15 -4.71 -17.29
C GLU A 56 16.78 -6.04 -17.71
N ASP A 57 17.20 -6.88 -16.76
CA ASP A 57 17.76 -8.21 -17.04
C ASP A 57 16.64 -9.21 -17.37
N GLN A 58 16.29 -9.26 -18.65
CA GLN A 58 15.26 -10.18 -19.15
C GLN A 58 15.60 -11.66 -18.91
N ALA A 59 16.87 -12.04 -18.89
CA ALA A 59 17.26 -13.43 -18.66
C ALA A 59 17.02 -13.81 -17.20
N ALA A 60 17.38 -12.95 -16.26
CA ALA A 60 17.08 -13.13 -14.84
C ALA A 60 15.57 -13.16 -14.57
N LEU A 61 14.79 -12.27 -15.20
CA LEU A 61 13.33 -12.24 -15.08
C LEU A 61 12.67 -13.52 -15.62
N ARG A 62 13.14 -14.06 -16.76
CA ARG A 62 12.66 -15.34 -17.30
C ARG A 62 12.96 -16.49 -16.35
N ALA A 63 14.20 -16.61 -15.90
CA ALA A 63 14.61 -17.64 -14.95
C ALA A 63 13.83 -17.55 -13.63
N PHE A 64 13.54 -16.33 -13.17
CA PHE A 64 12.66 -16.09 -12.02
C PHE A 64 11.25 -16.61 -12.28
N ALA A 65 10.59 -16.17 -13.36
CA ALA A 65 9.21 -16.57 -13.69
C ALA A 65 9.08 -18.08 -13.89
N GLU A 66 10.05 -18.73 -14.51
CA GLU A 66 10.03 -20.18 -14.72
C GLU A 66 10.07 -20.95 -13.39
N SER A 67 10.69 -20.39 -12.36
CA SER A 67 10.87 -21.01 -11.04
C SER A 67 9.73 -20.80 -10.04
N VAL A 68 8.67 -20.09 -10.41
CA VAL A 68 7.54 -19.76 -9.53
C VAL A 68 6.20 -20.15 -10.15
N ASP A 69 5.17 -20.33 -9.34
CA ASP A 69 3.83 -20.74 -9.79
C ASP A 69 2.88 -19.54 -9.99
N VAL A 70 3.10 -18.46 -9.24
CA VAL A 70 2.39 -17.18 -9.31
C VAL A 70 3.36 -16.05 -8.93
N ILE A 71 3.14 -14.85 -9.47
CA ILE A 71 3.91 -13.66 -9.14
C ILE A 71 3.01 -12.65 -8.43
N THR A 72 3.50 -12.06 -7.35
CA THR A 72 2.97 -10.85 -6.71
C THR A 72 4.07 -9.79 -6.59
N TYR A 73 3.71 -8.59 -6.15
CA TYR A 73 4.63 -7.47 -5.95
C TYR A 73 4.34 -6.77 -4.61
N GLU A 74 5.40 -6.27 -3.98
CA GLU A 74 5.29 -5.55 -2.70
C GLU A 74 5.49 -4.03 -2.82
N PHE A 75 5.78 -3.52 -4.02
CA PHE A 75 5.99 -2.10 -4.28
C PHE A 75 5.42 -1.71 -5.65
N GLU A 76 5.01 -0.44 -5.79
CA GLU A 76 4.24 0.03 -6.93
C GLU A 76 5.09 0.37 -8.15
N ASN A 77 6.41 0.48 -8.02
CA ASN A 77 7.29 1.02 -9.07
C ASN A 77 7.98 -0.05 -9.91
N VAL A 78 7.38 -1.23 -10.06
CA VAL A 78 7.90 -2.26 -10.98
C VAL A 78 7.80 -1.72 -12.42
N PRO A 79 8.88 -1.75 -13.22
CA PRO A 79 8.83 -1.28 -14.60
C PRO A 79 7.82 -2.07 -15.44
N THR A 80 7.02 -1.36 -16.25
CA THR A 80 6.00 -1.97 -17.11
C THR A 80 6.57 -3.06 -18.03
N ALA A 81 7.74 -2.81 -18.62
CA ALA A 81 8.39 -3.79 -19.50
C ALA A 81 8.78 -5.11 -18.80
N ALA A 82 9.11 -5.04 -17.51
CA ALA A 82 9.38 -6.24 -16.71
C ALA A 82 8.08 -7.02 -16.46
N LEU A 83 6.98 -6.31 -16.14
CA LEU A 83 5.67 -6.94 -15.95
C LEU A 83 5.14 -7.57 -17.23
N ASP A 84 5.31 -6.92 -18.39
CA ASP A 84 4.89 -7.46 -19.69
C ASP A 84 5.58 -8.80 -19.97
N LEU A 85 6.89 -8.88 -19.69
CA LEU A 85 7.65 -10.12 -19.82
C LEU A 85 7.15 -11.20 -18.83
N LEU A 86 7.03 -10.85 -17.55
CA LEU A 86 6.65 -11.79 -16.51
C LEU A 86 5.22 -12.34 -16.68
N GLU A 87 4.26 -11.48 -17.05
CA GLU A 87 2.85 -11.86 -17.25
C GLU A 87 2.68 -12.82 -18.43
N SER A 88 3.58 -12.75 -19.42
CA SER A 88 3.60 -13.71 -20.54
C SER A 88 4.01 -15.13 -20.11
N LEU A 89 4.61 -15.30 -18.93
CA LEU A 89 5.16 -16.57 -18.44
C LEU A 89 4.38 -17.12 -17.25
N ARG A 90 3.95 -16.25 -16.33
CA ARG A 90 3.22 -16.62 -15.11
C ARG A 90 2.14 -15.59 -14.79
N PRO A 91 1.04 -16.01 -14.14
CA PRO A 91 0.02 -15.06 -13.69
C PRO A 91 0.59 -14.08 -12.67
N ILE A 92 0.35 -12.79 -12.88
CA ILE A 92 0.65 -11.72 -11.92
C ILE A 92 -0.63 -11.36 -11.16
N ARG A 93 -0.53 -11.30 -9.83
CA ARG A 93 -1.61 -10.92 -8.92
C ARG A 93 -1.06 -9.96 -7.87
N PRO A 94 -1.62 -8.76 -7.70
CA PRO A 94 -2.78 -8.22 -8.43
C PRO A 94 -2.52 -8.01 -9.92
N ASN A 95 -3.58 -7.79 -10.69
CA ASN A 95 -3.48 -7.61 -12.14
C ASN A 95 -2.72 -6.31 -12.49
N ARG A 96 -2.10 -6.26 -13.67
CA ARG A 96 -1.33 -5.09 -14.13
C ARG A 96 -2.14 -3.80 -14.21
N ARG A 97 -3.47 -3.89 -14.43
CA ARG A 97 -4.35 -2.72 -14.52
C ARG A 97 -4.40 -1.99 -13.18
N ALA A 98 -4.46 -2.71 -12.06
CA ALA A 98 -4.43 -2.10 -10.74
C ALA A 98 -3.15 -1.29 -10.51
N LEU A 99 -2.00 -1.84 -10.92
CA LEU A 99 -0.72 -1.13 -10.82
C LEU A 99 -0.65 0.08 -11.76
N ALA A 100 -1.08 -0.07 -13.00
CA ALA A 100 -1.09 1.03 -13.97
C ALA A 100 -1.97 2.21 -13.52
N VAL A 101 -3.11 1.91 -12.87
CA VAL A 101 -3.98 2.93 -12.29
C VAL A 101 -3.31 3.64 -11.12
N SER A 102 -2.68 2.91 -10.18
CA SER A 102 -2.11 3.53 -8.96
C SER A 102 -0.74 4.19 -9.18
N GLN A 103 -0.01 3.84 -10.25
CA GLN A 103 1.31 4.41 -10.54
C GLN A 103 1.26 5.89 -10.96
N ASP A 104 0.10 6.37 -11.41
CA ASP A 104 -0.10 7.69 -11.97
C ASP A 104 -1.29 8.39 -11.29
N ARG A 105 -1.02 9.43 -10.49
CA ARG A 105 -2.04 10.13 -9.69
C ARG A 105 -3.22 10.67 -10.49
N LEU A 106 -3.00 11.06 -11.76
CA LEU A 106 -4.09 11.50 -12.62
C LEU A 106 -4.98 10.31 -12.99
N SER A 107 -4.37 9.23 -13.47
CA SER A 107 -5.07 8.00 -13.84
C SER A 107 -5.83 7.38 -12.66
N GLU A 108 -5.24 7.43 -11.46
CA GLU A 108 -5.88 7.02 -10.21
C GLU A 108 -7.16 7.84 -9.92
N LYS A 109 -7.06 9.18 -9.97
CA LYS A 109 -8.21 10.05 -9.71
C LYS A 109 -9.28 9.93 -10.79
N ASP A 110 -8.91 9.83 -12.05
CA ASP A 110 -9.84 9.61 -13.16
C ASP A 110 -10.57 8.26 -13.00
N PHE A 111 -9.85 7.22 -12.58
CA PHE A 111 -10.47 5.94 -12.27
C PHE A 111 -11.46 6.05 -11.09
N LEU A 112 -11.03 6.62 -9.96
CA LEU A 112 -11.86 6.73 -8.74
C LEU A 112 -13.12 7.57 -8.99
N THR A 113 -12.99 8.72 -9.65
CA THR A 113 -14.15 9.57 -10.00
C THR A 113 -15.02 8.94 -11.08
N GLY A 114 -14.41 8.24 -12.05
CA GLY A 114 -15.13 7.50 -13.09
C GLY A 114 -15.98 6.35 -12.55
N ILE A 115 -15.59 5.77 -11.42
CA ILE A 115 -16.42 4.82 -10.67
C ILE A 115 -17.31 5.51 -9.63
N GLY A 116 -17.53 6.83 -9.71
CA GLY A 116 -18.47 7.57 -8.88
C GLY A 116 -18.07 7.70 -7.42
N LEU A 117 -16.77 7.73 -7.11
CA LEU A 117 -16.24 8.05 -5.79
C LEU A 117 -15.77 9.51 -5.74
N CYS A 118 -15.77 10.08 -4.53
CA CYS A 118 -15.27 11.43 -4.31
C CYS A 118 -13.76 11.41 -4.06
N THR A 119 -13.02 12.29 -4.74
CA THR A 119 -11.61 12.58 -4.47
C THR A 119 -11.43 14.07 -4.19
N ALA A 120 -10.25 14.49 -3.74
CA ALA A 120 -9.90 15.91 -3.75
C ALA A 120 -10.10 16.48 -5.17
N PRO A 121 -10.67 17.70 -5.33
CA PRO A 121 -10.74 18.37 -6.63
C PRO A 121 -9.35 18.46 -7.26
N TYR A 122 -9.23 18.20 -8.56
CA TYR A 122 -7.92 18.11 -9.20
C TYR A 122 -7.88 18.62 -10.64
N ARG A 123 -6.68 18.98 -11.10
CA ARG A 123 -6.38 19.37 -12.48
C ARG A 123 -5.06 18.75 -12.92
N ASN A 124 -5.00 18.31 -14.18
CA ASN A 124 -3.74 17.92 -14.80
C ASN A 124 -2.88 19.17 -15.05
N VAL A 125 -1.59 19.06 -14.77
CA VAL A 125 -0.57 20.06 -15.10
C VAL A 125 0.55 19.31 -15.79
N GLU A 126 0.51 19.26 -17.13
CA GLU A 126 1.47 18.47 -17.92
C GLU A 126 2.82 19.19 -17.99
N THR A 127 2.76 20.51 -18.12
CA THR A 127 3.91 21.41 -18.21
C THR A 127 3.77 22.59 -17.24
N GLU A 128 4.88 23.27 -16.95
CA GLU A 128 4.89 24.49 -16.12
C GLU A 128 3.93 25.58 -16.65
N ALA A 129 3.74 25.64 -17.97
CA ALA A 129 2.85 26.60 -18.62
C ALA A 129 1.36 26.38 -18.30
N ASP A 130 0.96 25.17 -17.91
CA ASP A 130 -0.43 24.83 -17.57
C ASP A 130 -0.80 25.27 -16.15
N LEU A 131 0.20 25.49 -15.28
CA LEU A 131 0.01 25.76 -13.86
C LEU A 131 -0.83 27.02 -13.55
N PRO A 132 -0.64 28.18 -14.22
CA PRO A 132 -1.45 29.35 -13.95
C PRO A 132 -2.95 29.12 -14.21
N GLU A 133 -3.29 28.42 -15.29
CA GLU A 133 -4.68 28.10 -15.63
C GLU A 133 -5.28 27.11 -14.62
N ALA A 134 -4.52 26.06 -14.28
CA ALA A 134 -4.94 25.08 -13.28
C ALA A 134 -5.21 25.74 -11.91
N LEU A 135 -4.32 26.63 -11.45
CA LEU A 135 -4.51 27.38 -10.20
C LEU A 135 -5.70 28.35 -10.26
N ALA A 136 -5.91 29.02 -11.40
CA ALA A 136 -7.06 29.91 -11.57
C ALA A 136 -8.39 29.14 -11.54
N ALA A 137 -8.42 27.92 -12.10
CA ALA A 137 -9.60 27.08 -12.14
C ALA A 137 -9.89 26.37 -10.82
N LEU A 138 -8.86 25.95 -10.08
CA LEU A 138 -9.00 25.16 -8.84
C LEU A 138 -9.06 26.03 -7.58
N GLY A 139 -8.33 27.15 -7.58
CA GLY A 139 -8.13 28.00 -6.41
C GLY A 139 -6.99 27.54 -5.49
N ALA A 140 -6.80 28.26 -4.39
CA ALA A 140 -5.86 27.96 -3.32
C ALA A 140 -6.60 28.01 -1.95
N PRO A 141 -6.15 27.27 -0.91
CA PRO A 141 -4.93 26.49 -0.86
C PRO A 141 -4.96 25.23 -1.75
N ALA A 142 -3.82 24.93 -2.36
CA ALA A 142 -3.66 23.80 -3.27
C ALA A 142 -2.29 23.13 -3.08
N ILE A 143 -2.16 21.91 -3.56
CA ILE A 143 -0.93 21.14 -3.54
C ILE A 143 -0.66 20.55 -4.92
N LEU A 144 0.52 20.83 -5.47
CA LEU A 144 0.98 20.27 -6.73
C LEU A 144 1.83 19.04 -6.42
N LYS A 145 1.45 17.88 -6.95
CA LYS A 145 2.13 16.61 -6.72
C LYS A 145 2.61 16.04 -8.04
N THR A 146 3.84 15.54 -8.13
CA THR A 146 4.28 14.79 -9.32
C THR A 146 3.37 13.60 -9.56
N ARG A 147 3.02 13.34 -10.83
CA ARG A 147 2.08 12.26 -11.19
C ARG A 147 2.60 10.89 -10.79
N ARG A 148 3.91 10.68 -10.87
CA ARG A 148 4.57 9.40 -10.60
C ARG A 148 5.68 9.59 -9.57
N LEU A 149 6.11 8.47 -8.98
CA LEU A 149 7.28 8.36 -8.09
C LEU A 149 7.24 9.26 -6.82
N GLY A 150 6.11 9.90 -6.52
CA GLY A 150 5.92 10.67 -5.29
C GLY A 150 5.51 9.76 -4.13
N TYR A 151 6.20 9.83 -2.99
CA TYR A 151 5.95 9.02 -1.80
C TYR A 151 6.35 9.77 -0.52
N ASP A 152 5.71 9.46 0.62
CA ASP A 152 6.00 10.05 1.94
C ASP A 152 6.20 11.59 1.89
N GLY A 153 5.33 12.31 1.16
CA GLY A 153 5.38 13.77 1.00
C GLY A 153 6.39 14.34 -0.01
N LYS A 154 7.22 13.50 -0.65
CA LYS A 154 8.18 13.94 -1.68
C LYS A 154 7.50 14.23 -3.02
N GLY A 155 8.08 15.18 -3.77
CA GLY A 155 7.56 15.59 -5.08
C GLY A 155 6.28 16.42 -4.96
N GLN A 156 6.13 17.18 -3.87
CA GLN A 156 4.94 17.99 -3.61
C GLN A 156 5.32 19.43 -3.28
N ILE A 157 4.56 20.39 -3.81
CA ILE A 157 4.70 21.83 -3.56
C ILE A 157 3.34 22.35 -3.09
N ARG A 158 3.33 23.14 -2.02
CA ARG A 158 2.11 23.72 -1.45
C ARG A 158 1.96 25.17 -1.88
N PHE A 159 0.75 25.56 -2.26
CA PHE A 159 0.39 26.93 -2.58
C PHE A 159 -0.61 27.44 -1.56
N SER A 160 -0.25 28.52 -0.86
CA SER A 160 -1.16 29.26 0.03
C SER A 160 -2.06 30.22 -0.74
N ASP A 161 -1.61 30.70 -1.90
CA ASP A 161 -2.33 31.62 -2.76
C ASP A 161 -2.10 31.28 -4.24
N ALA A 162 -2.92 31.87 -5.11
CA ALA A 162 -2.87 31.65 -6.56
C ALA A 162 -1.79 32.48 -7.28
N GLY A 163 -0.90 33.19 -6.56
CA GLY A 163 0.17 34.01 -7.14
C GLY A 163 1.50 33.26 -7.30
N HIS A 164 1.76 32.25 -6.47
CA HIS A 164 2.97 31.44 -6.53
C HIS A 164 2.98 30.47 -7.74
N ARG A 165 4.16 30.24 -8.32
CA ARG A 165 4.34 29.48 -9.58
C ARG A 165 5.45 28.43 -9.51
N ASP A 166 5.81 27.99 -8.32
CA ASP A 166 6.83 26.97 -8.13
C ASP A 166 6.45 25.66 -8.85
N TRP A 167 7.39 25.10 -9.59
CA TRP A 167 7.18 23.91 -10.40
C TRP A 167 7.92 22.70 -9.84
N THR A 168 7.31 21.52 -9.95
CA THR A 168 7.92 20.26 -9.49
C THR A 168 9.03 19.76 -10.42
N GLY A 169 9.13 20.31 -11.64
CA GLY A 169 10.05 19.86 -12.68
C GLY A 169 9.56 18.67 -13.51
N ALA A 170 8.32 18.20 -13.31
CA ALA A 170 7.76 17.02 -13.99
C ALA A 170 6.22 17.07 -14.09
N PRO A 171 5.59 16.32 -15.01
CA PRO A 171 4.13 16.22 -15.09
C PRO A 171 3.49 15.95 -13.72
N SER A 172 2.47 16.73 -13.39
CA SER A 172 1.93 16.85 -12.03
C SER A 172 0.40 16.92 -12.02
N VAL A 173 -0.17 16.66 -10.85
CA VAL A 173 -1.59 16.90 -10.56
C VAL A 173 -1.65 18.00 -9.52
N LEU A 174 -2.40 19.06 -9.82
CA LEU A 174 -2.76 20.07 -8.84
C LEU A 174 -4.03 19.61 -8.12
N GLU A 175 -3.98 19.51 -6.79
CA GLU A 175 -5.09 19.10 -5.95
C GLU A 175 -5.53 20.24 -5.03
N GLY A 176 -6.84 20.40 -4.87
CA GLY A 176 -7.42 21.31 -3.89
C GLY A 176 -7.20 20.76 -2.48
N PHE A 177 -7.01 21.66 -1.52
CA PHE A 177 -6.90 21.25 -0.13
C PHE A 177 -8.25 20.70 0.38
N VAL A 178 -8.21 19.52 1.00
CA VAL A 178 -9.39 18.92 1.63
C VAL A 178 -9.38 19.31 3.10
N ASP A 179 -10.46 19.95 3.57
CA ASP A 179 -10.67 20.19 5.00
C ASP A 179 -11.25 18.94 5.63
N PHE A 180 -10.44 18.25 6.45
CA PHE A 180 -10.80 16.97 7.05
C PHE A 180 -10.55 16.97 8.55
N SER A 181 -11.38 16.22 9.26
CA SER A 181 -11.33 16.03 10.71
C SER A 181 -10.51 14.81 11.13
N ALA A 182 -10.38 13.82 10.24
CA ALA A 182 -9.61 12.60 10.48
C ALA A 182 -9.11 12.01 9.16
N GLU A 183 -7.99 11.29 9.23
CA GLU A 183 -7.51 10.41 8.17
C GLU A 183 -7.75 8.97 8.61
N ILE A 184 -8.40 8.17 7.76
CA ILE A 184 -8.61 6.75 8.01
C ILE A 184 -8.10 5.92 6.85
N SER A 185 -7.90 4.63 7.06
CA SER A 185 -7.69 3.69 5.96
C SER A 185 -8.46 2.41 6.17
N VAL A 186 -8.96 1.86 5.07
CA VAL A 186 -9.51 0.51 5.01
C VAL A 186 -8.50 -0.40 4.34
N ILE A 187 -8.21 -1.52 4.99
CA ILE A 187 -7.53 -2.64 4.35
C ILE A 187 -8.61 -3.58 3.81
N VAL A 188 -8.53 -3.88 2.53
CA VAL A 188 -9.52 -4.72 1.84
C VAL A 188 -8.82 -5.79 1.02
N ALA A 189 -9.37 -6.99 1.01
CA ALA A 189 -8.94 -8.11 0.22
C ALA A 189 -10.03 -8.51 -0.77
N ARG A 190 -9.63 -8.92 -1.98
CA ARG A 190 -10.52 -9.58 -2.93
C ARG A 190 -9.88 -10.87 -3.44
N GLY A 191 -10.67 -11.95 -3.41
CA GLY A 191 -10.29 -13.26 -3.91
C GLY A 191 -10.58 -13.43 -5.40
N ALA A 192 -10.00 -14.47 -6.01
CA ALA A 192 -10.26 -14.80 -7.41
C ALA A 192 -11.70 -15.27 -7.68
N ASP A 193 -12.45 -15.63 -6.64
CA ASP A 193 -13.87 -15.97 -6.67
C ASP A 193 -14.78 -14.73 -6.49
N GLY A 194 -14.20 -13.54 -6.36
CA GLY A 194 -14.91 -12.28 -6.14
C GLY A 194 -15.32 -12.04 -4.69
N GLN A 195 -15.04 -12.94 -3.75
CA GLN A 195 -15.26 -12.66 -2.33
C GLN A 195 -14.41 -11.47 -1.89
N VAL A 196 -15.00 -10.63 -1.05
CA VAL A 196 -14.35 -9.46 -0.46
C VAL A 196 -14.33 -9.63 1.05
N ALA A 197 -13.16 -9.43 1.65
CA ALA A 197 -12.98 -9.34 3.10
C ALA A 197 -12.38 -7.97 3.41
N ALA A 198 -12.85 -7.31 4.46
CA ALA A 198 -12.33 -6.01 4.88
C ALA A 198 -12.01 -6.05 6.38
N TYR A 199 -11.05 -5.22 6.76
CA TYR A 199 -10.68 -5.01 8.16
C TYR A 199 -11.35 -3.72 8.68
N ASP A 200 -11.47 -3.61 10.01
CA ASP A 200 -11.92 -2.37 10.66
C ASP A 200 -11.11 -1.16 10.16
N PRO A 201 -11.76 -0.03 9.79
CA PRO A 201 -11.04 1.17 9.41
C PRO A 201 -10.19 1.68 10.57
N GLY A 202 -8.92 1.99 10.30
CA GLY A 202 -7.99 2.51 11.29
C GLY A 202 -7.81 4.02 11.21
N LEU A 203 -7.72 4.69 12.36
CA LEU A 203 -7.38 6.12 12.44
C LEU A 203 -5.89 6.28 12.21
N ASN A 204 -5.50 7.05 11.19
CA ASN A 204 -4.11 7.27 10.82
C ASN A 204 -3.65 8.66 11.26
N VAL A 205 -2.46 8.72 11.85
CA VAL A 205 -1.80 9.99 12.17
C VAL A 205 -0.49 10.07 11.41
N HIS A 206 -0.39 11.04 10.51
CA HIS A 206 0.80 11.35 9.75
C HIS A 206 1.59 12.49 10.41
N ARG A 207 2.92 12.43 10.32
CA ARG A 207 3.82 13.53 10.66
C ARG A 207 4.86 13.64 9.56
N GLU A 208 4.97 14.83 8.96
CA GLU A 208 5.88 15.10 7.83
C GLU A 208 5.63 14.16 6.65
N GLY A 209 4.37 13.81 6.39
CA GLY A 209 3.99 12.90 5.30
C GLY A 209 4.29 11.41 5.55
N ILE A 210 4.76 11.04 6.76
CA ILE A 210 5.03 9.65 7.13
C ILE A 210 4.02 9.18 8.17
N LEU A 211 3.42 8.00 7.96
CA LEU A 211 2.51 7.37 8.92
C LEU A 211 3.23 7.10 10.24
N ARG A 212 2.73 7.66 11.33
CA ARG A 212 3.27 7.46 12.68
C ARG A 212 2.49 6.40 13.45
N THR A 213 1.17 6.51 13.48
CA THR A 213 0.32 5.56 14.19
C THR A 213 -0.93 5.20 13.39
N THR A 214 -1.39 3.97 13.58
CA THR A 214 -2.73 3.54 13.21
C THR A 214 -3.44 2.98 14.44
N THR A 215 -4.60 3.53 14.78
CA THR A 215 -5.38 3.12 15.97
C THR A 215 -6.70 2.49 15.56
N VAL A 216 -6.99 1.31 16.10
CA VAL A 216 -8.22 0.55 15.86
C VAL A 216 -8.79 0.06 17.20
N PRO A 217 -10.07 0.36 17.53
CA PRO A 217 -11.06 1.08 16.73
C PRO A 217 -10.73 2.57 16.57
N CYS A 218 -11.14 3.17 15.45
CA CYS A 218 -10.80 4.56 15.11
C CYS A 218 -11.73 5.61 15.78
N GLY A 219 -12.72 5.19 16.56
CA GLY A 219 -13.63 6.07 17.32
C GLY A 219 -14.70 6.80 16.49
N LEU A 220 -14.82 6.52 15.19
CA LEU A 220 -15.83 7.12 14.32
C LEU A 220 -17.15 6.33 14.34
N SER A 221 -18.24 6.95 13.85
CA SER A 221 -19.56 6.33 13.84
C SER A 221 -19.62 5.08 12.95
N ALA A 222 -20.38 4.06 13.36
CA ALA A 222 -20.51 2.80 12.62
C ALA A 222 -21.01 2.98 11.17
N GLY A 223 -21.88 3.98 10.93
CA GLY A 223 -22.33 4.31 9.57
C GLY A 223 -21.17 4.72 8.66
N LEU A 224 -20.33 5.66 9.14
CA LEU A 224 -19.16 6.11 8.40
C LEU A 224 -18.15 4.97 8.15
N LEU A 225 -17.96 4.07 9.12
CA LEU A 225 -17.10 2.89 8.94
C LEU A 225 -17.63 1.95 7.86
N THR A 226 -18.95 1.75 7.84
CA THR A 226 -19.63 0.95 6.81
C THR A 226 -19.43 1.57 5.44
N ASP A 227 -19.61 2.88 5.30
CA ASP A 227 -19.40 3.60 4.04
C ASP A 227 -17.96 3.48 3.54
N ALA A 228 -16.98 3.59 4.44
CA ALA A 228 -15.56 3.42 4.10
C ALA A 228 -15.27 2.01 3.54
N VAL A 229 -15.83 0.96 4.16
CA VAL A 229 -15.70 -0.42 3.69
C VAL A 229 -16.38 -0.62 2.34
N LEU A 230 -17.57 -0.04 2.13
CA LEU A 230 -18.28 -0.10 0.85
C LEU A 230 -17.51 0.61 -0.28
N ILE A 231 -16.89 1.75 0.01
CA ILE A 231 -15.99 2.44 -0.92
C ILE A 231 -14.82 1.53 -1.31
N ALA A 232 -14.14 0.94 -0.32
CA ALA A 232 -13.01 0.05 -0.56
C ALA A 232 -13.42 -1.20 -1.38
N ALA A 233 -14.56 -1.80 -1.06
CA ALA A 233 -15.12 -2.93 -1.81
C ALA A 233 -15.46 -2.56 -3.27
N ARG A 234 -15.99 -1.34 -3.52
CA ARG A 234 -16.28 -0.85 -4.87
C ARG A 234 -15.02 -0.74 -5.71
N ILE A 235 -13.92 -0.24 -5.12
CA ILE A 235 -12.62 -0.07 -5.79
C ILE A 235 -12.08 -1.43 -6.24
N VAL A 236 -11.95 -2.39 -5.31
CA VAL A 236 -11.38 -3.71 -5.65
C VAL A 236 -12.22 -4.49 -6.65
N ASN A 237 -13.55 -4.32 -6.63
CA ASN A 237 -14.43 -4.92 -7.63
C ASN A 237 -14.28 -4.29 -9.01
N ALA A 238 -14.22 -2.96 -9.11
CA ALA A 238 -14.07 -2.25 -10.38
C ALA A 238 -12.71 -2.51 -11.07
N LEU A 239 -11.69 -2.86 -10.28
CA LEU A 239 -10.37 -3.27 -10.78
C LEU A 239 -10.27 -4.77 -11.09
N ASP A 240 -11.28 -5.57 -10.78
CA ASP A 240 -11.19 -7.05 -10.75
C ASP A 240 -9.93 -7.51 -9.99
N TYR A 241 -9.72 -6.90 -8.83
CA TYR A 241 -8.50 -7.01 -8.05
C TYR A 241 -8.37 -8.40 -7.40
N ILE A 242 -7.15 -8.92 -7.29
CA ILE A 242 -6.85 -10.14 -6.52
C ILE A 242 -5.67 -9.84 -5.60
N GLY A 243 -5.89 -9.96 -4.29
CA GLY A 243 -4.92 -9.60 -3.27
C GLY A 243 -5.51 -8.68 -2.22
N VAL A 244 -4.62 -7.99 -1.50
CA VAL A 244 -4.94 -6.95 -0.51
C VAL A 244 -4.59 -5.56 -1.04
N MET A 245 -5.42 -4.57 -0.73
CA MET A 245 -5.25 -3.15 -1.05
C MET A 245 -5.46 -2.29 0.20
N GLY A 246 -4.65 -1.25 0.35
CA GLY A 246 -4.94 -0.14 1.26
C GLY A 246 -5.71 0.96 0.54
N VAL A 247 -6.78 1.45 1.15
CA VAL A 247 -7.56 2.60 0.66
C VAL A 247 -7.51 3.68 1.73
N GLU A 248 -6.88 4.82 1.43
CA GLU A 248 -6.79 5.95 2.34
C GLU A 248 -7.93 6.94 2.10
N LEU A 249 -8.57 7.41 3.17
CA LEU A 249 -9.70 8.32 3.11
C LEU A 249 -9.54 9.49 4.07
N PHE A 250 -10.04 10.64 3.65
CA PHE A 250 -10.28 11.80 4.50
C PHE A 250 -11.73 11.82 4.97
N VAL A 251 -11.93 12.13 6.25
CA VAL A 251 -13.24 12.32 6.87
C VAL A 251 -13.57 13.80 6.90
N THR A 252 -14.53 14.23 6.08
CA THR A 252 -14.96 15.62 5.93
C THR A 252 -16.36 15.81 6.53
N ALA A 253 -16.84 17.06 6.60
CA ALA A 253 -18.20 17.34 7.05
C ALA A 253 -19.25 16.80 6.05
N GLU A 254 -18.89 16.70 4.76
CA GLU A 254 -19.73 16.27 3.66
C GLU A 254 -19.67 14.75 3.39
N GLY A 255 -18.75 14.03 4.03
CA GLY A 255 -18.58 12.60 3.90
C GLY A 255 -17.12 12.16 3.69
N LEU A 256 -16.94 11.00 3.05
CA LEU A 256 -15.63 10.41 2.81
C LEU A 256 -15.07 10.81 1.45
N VAL A 257 -13.80 11.20 1.45
CA VAL A 257 -13.03 11.52 0.24
C VAL A 257 -11.87 10.54 0.13
N VAL A 258 -11.75 9.83 -1.00
CA VAL A 258 -10.62 8.93 -1.25
C VAL A 258 -9.38 9.78 -1.54
N ASN A 259 -8.31 9.56 -0.76
CA ASN A 259 -7.02 10.22 -0.93
C ASN A 259 -6.18 9.51 -2.00
N GLU A 260 -5.86 8.24 -1.75
CA GLU A 260 -5.08 7.37 -2.64
C GLU A 260 -5.36 5.88 -2.36
N ILE A 261 -4.98 5.01 -3.32
CA ILE A 261 -5.05 3.56 -3.19
C ILE A 261 -3.66 2.93 -3.34
N ALA A 262 -3.35 1.98 -2.48
CA ALA A 262 -2.12 1.20 -2.55
C ALA A 262 -2.46 -0.24 -2.95
N PRO A 263 -2.18 -0.69 -4.19
CA PRO A 263 -2.52 -2.03 -4.66
C PRO A 263 -1.54 -3.09 -4.13
N ARG A 264 -1.38 -3.13 -2.82
CA ARG A 264 -0.55 -4.06 -2.07
C ARG A 264 -0.99 -4.06 -0.60
N VAL A 265 -0.40 -4.93 0.19
CA VAL A 265 -0.42 -4.79 1.66
C VAL A 265 0.11 -3.42 2.06
N HIS A 266 -0.49 -2.85 3.11
CA HIS A 266 -0.31 -1.45 3.48
C HIS A 266 0.23 -1.28 4.89
N ASN A 267 0.97 -0.20 5.13
CA ASN A 267 1.60 0.11 6.41
C ASN A 267 0.55 0.26 7.53
N SER A 268 -0.54 0.96 7.24
CA SER A 268 -1.66 1.11 8.18
C SER A 268 -2.41 -0.20 8.45
N GLY A 269 -2.12 -1.29 7.75
CA GLY A 269 -2.69 -2.60 8.04
C GLY A 269 -1.85 -3.46 8.98
N HIS A 270 -0.67 -3.00 9.43
CA HIS A 270 0.24 -3.83 10.22
C HIS A 270 -0.33 -4.20 11.60
N TRP A 271 -1.29 -3.42 12.12
CA TRP A 271 -2.02 -3.75 13.33
C TRP A 271 -2.74 -5.11 13.26
N THR A 272 -3.11 -5.56 12.05
CA THR A 272 -3.83 -6.83 11.84
C THR A 272 -3.03 -8.04 12.35
N GLN A 273 -1.70 -7.95 12.42
CA GLN A 273 -0.82 -9.00 12.97
C GLN A 273 -0.99 -9.24 14.48
N ALA A 274 -1.57 -8.28 15.20
CA ALA A 274 -1.90 -8.41 16.63
C ALA A 274 -3.41 -8.49 16.89
N GLY A 275 -4.23 -7.89 16.01
CA GLY A 275 -5.65 -7.70 16.24
C GLY A 275 -6.59 -8.64 15.48
N CYS A 276 -6.10 -9.41 14.50
CA CYS A 276 -6.93 -10.25 13.62
C CYS A 276 -6.41 -11.69 13.56
N ALA A 277 -7.32 -12.66 13.38
CA ALA A 277 -6.95 -14.06 13.26
C ALA A 277 -6.17 -14.33 11.96
N VAL A 278 -6.55 -13.64 10.88
CA VAL A 278 -5.85 -13.65 9.59
C VAL A 278 -5.38 -12.24 9.30
N ASP A 279 -4.08 -12.01 9.42
CA ASP A 279 -3.47 -10.71 9.11
C ASP A 279 -3.47 -10.41 7.61
N GLN A 280 -3.25 -9.14 7.24
CA GLN A 280 -3.29 -8.71 5.84
C GLN A 280 -2.28 -9.46 4.94
N PHE A 281 -1.17 -9.96 5.49
CA PHE A 281 -0.14 -10.65 4.72
C PHE A 281 -0.58 -12.06 4.41
N GLU A 282 -1.09 -12.79 5.40
CA GLU A 282 -1.70 -14.09 5.19
C GLU A 282 -2.91 -13.98 4.25
N GLN A 283 -3.75 -12.97 4.43
CA GLN A 283 -4.89 -12.69 3.56
C GLN A 283 -4.46 -12.44 2.11
N HIS A 284 -3.38 -11.68 1.89
CA HIS A 284 -2.82 -11.46 0.57
C HIS A 284 -2.31 -12.77 -0.04
N ILE A 285 -1.55 -13.57 0.72
CA ILE A 285 -1.06 -14.87 0.25
C ILE A 285 -2.22 -15.80 -0.12
N ARG A 286 -3.26 -15.89 0.71
CA ARG A 286 -4.47 -16.66 0.40
C ARG A 286 -5.08 -16.23 -0.93
N ALA A 287 -5.28 -14.93 -1.12
CA ALA A 287 -5.86 -14.39 -2.35
C ALA A 287 -5.01 -14.71 -3.59
N VAL A 288 -3.70 -14.50 -3.56
CA VAL A 288 -2.83 -14.75 -4.73
C VAL A 288 -2.62 -16.24 -5.01
N ALA A 289 -2.70 -17.09 -3.98
CA ALA A 289 -2.66 -18.55 -4.12
C ALA A 289 -4.02 -19.16 -4.50
N GLY A 290 -5.09 -18.37 -4.46
CA GLY A 290 -6.47 -18.81 -4.75
C GLY A 290 -7.12 -19.63 -3.64
N LEU A 291 -6.60 -19.49 -2.42
CA LEU A 291 -7.23 -20.03 -1.21
C LEU A 291 -8.45 -19.17 -0.83
N PRO A 292 -9.42 -19.73 -0.09
CA PRO A 292 -10.49 -18.96 0.51
C PRO A 292 -9.95 -17.81 1.39
N LEU A 293 -10.60 -16.65 1.28
CA LEU A 293 -10.32 -15.50 2.12
C LEU A 293 -10.59 -15.84 3.59
N GLY A 294 -9.75 -15.31 4.48
CA GLY A 294 -10.01 -15.32 5.92
C GLY A 294 -11.00 -14.24 6.34
N ASP A 295 -11.51 -14.40 7.57
CA ASP A 295 -12.30 -13.38 8.25
C ASP A 295 -11.39 -12.22 8.69
N GLY A 296 -11.74 -11.00 8.28
CA GLY A 296 -11.05 -9.76 8.64
C GLY A 296 -11.47 -9.19 9.99
N GLN A 297 -12.37 -9.88 10.72
CA GLN A 297 -12.86 -9.41 12.01
C GLN A 297 -11.73 -9.29 13.04
N ARG A 298 -11.73 -8.14 13.70
CA ARG A 298 -10.83 -7.83 14.81
C ARG A 298 -11.30 -8.49 16.09
N TYR A 299 -10.37 -9.11 16.83
CA TYR A 299 -10.61 -9.67 18.16
C TYR A 299 -9.96 -8.85 19.29
N ALA A 300 -9.06 -7.92 18.97
CA ALA A 300 -8.41 -7.07 19.96
C ALA A 300 -8.21 -5.64 19.43
N ASP A 301 -8.36 -4.65 20.31
CA ASP A 301 -8.04 -3.25 20.04
C ASP A 301 -6.51 -3.09 19.95
N VAL A 302 -6.02 -2.33 18.96
CA VAL A 302 -4.59 -2.20 18.68
C VAL A 302 -4.23 -0.76 18.34
N GLU A 303 -3.14 -0.28 18.92
CA GLU A 303 -2.39 0.88 18.42
C GLU A 303 -1.08 0.41 17.80
N MET A 304 -0.96 0.57 16.49
CA MET A 304 0.28 0.34 15.74
C MET A 304 1.10 1.64 15.73
N GLN A 305 2.38 1.54 16.02
CA GLN A 305 3.34 2.65 15.95
C GLN A 305 4.52 2.27 15.05
N ASN A 306 4.85 3.12 14.08
CA ASN A 306 6.04 2.95 13.26
C ASN A 306 7.31 3.30 14.05
N LEU A 307 8.38 2.54 13.82
CA LEU A 307 9.72 2.86 14.30
C LEU A 307 10.52 3.48 13.14
N ILE A 308 10.60 4.81 13.08
CA ILE A 308 11.29 5.55 12.03
C ILE A 308 12.68 6.00 12.51
N GLY A 309 13.73 5.65 11.75
CA GLY A 309 15.10 6.03 12.08
C GLY A 309 15.45 5.65 13.53
N ASP A 310 15.80 6.66 14.33
CA ASP A 310 16.25 6.50 15.72
C ASP A 310 15.15 6.06 16.68
N ASP A 311 13.87 6.04 16.27
CA ASP A 311 12.80 5.45 17.07
C ASP A 311 13.10 3.98 17.42
N VAL A 312 13.88 3.28 16.57
CA VAL A 312 14.30 1.89 16.81
C VAL A 312 15.18 1.75 18.06
N LEU A 313 15.85 2.82 18.50
CA LEU A 313 16.67 2.82 19.72
C LEU A 313 15.83 2.64 21.00
N ARG A 314 14.51 2.86 20.92
CA ARG A 314 13.56 2.58 22.01
C ARG A 314 13.32 1.09 22.25
N LEU A 315 13.82 0.22 21.37
CA LEU A 315 13.59 -1.23 21.39
C LEU A 315 13.79 -1.89 22.77
N PRO A 316 14.87 -1.64 23.53
CA PRO A 316 15.06 -2.29 24.83
C PRO A 316 13.93 -2.01 25.82
N GLU A 317 13.32 -0.82 25.77
CA GLU A 317 12.19 -0.48 26.64
C GLU A 317 10.87 -1.00 26.09
N LEU A 318 10.69 -1.00 24.77
CA LEU A 318 9.48 -1.55 24.12
C LEU A 318 9.34 -3.06 24.41
N LEU A 319 10.44 -3.81 24.39
CA LEU A 319 10.46 -5.24 24.68
C LEU A 319 10.06 -5.60 26.13
N LYS A 320 10.20 -4.66 27.07
CA LYS A 320 9.79 -4.85 28.47
C LYS A 320 8.31 -4.58 28.71
N GLN A 321 7.63 -3.91 27.77
CA GLN A 321 6.24 -3.51 27.96
C GLN A 321 5.31 -4.71 27.74
N PRO A 322 4.35 -4.96 28.66
CA PRO A 322 3.35 -5.98 28.43
C PRO A 322 2.49 -5.60 27.22
N ARG A 323 1.95 -6.62 26.54
CA ARG A 323 1.06 -6.45 25.37
C ARG A 323 1.69 -5.70 24.19
N MET A 324 3.02 -5.68 24.10
CA MET A 324 3.76 -5.10 22.99
C MET A 324 4.24 -6.20 22.03
N GLN A 325 3.76 -6.20 20.79
CA GLN A 325 4.26 -7.06 19.72
C GLN A 325 5.22 -6.23 18.85
N VAL A 326 6.51 -6.59 18.87
CA VAL A 326 7.55 -5.86 18.14
C VAL A 326 7.87 -6.56 16.81
N HIS A 327 7.94 -5.77 15.74
CA HIS A 327 8.34 -6.22 14.41
C HIS A 327 9.52 -5.39 13.91
N LEU A 328 10.68 -6.02 13.73
CA LEU A 328 11.86 -5.40 13.13
C LEU A 328 12.09 -5.96 11.74
N TYR A 329 12.42 -5.08 10.80
CA TYR A 329 12.49 -5.45 9.40
C TYR A 329 13.85 -6.00 8.98
N GLY A 330 14.82 -6.16 9.88
CA GLY A 330 16.16 -6.65 9.53
C GLY A 330 16.95 -5.69 8.63
N LYS A 331 16.55 -4.42 8.56
CA LYS A 331 17.33 -3.39 7.86
C LYS A 331 18.61 -3.10 8.65
N GLY A 332 19.71 -2.82 7.95
CA GLY A 332 20.98 -2.38 8.56
C GLY A 332 20.85 -1.02 9.25
N ASP A 333 21.79 -0.09 9.02
CA ASP A 333 21.80 1.16 9.79
C ASP A 333 20.50 1.97 9.72
N ALA A 334 20.12 2.50 10.89
CA ALA A 334 19.02 3.44 11.02
C ALA A 334 19.38 4.74 10.31
N ARG A 335 18.43 5.29 9.56
CA ARG A 335 18.59 6.57 8.84
C ARG A 335 17.34 7.42 9.05
N PRO A 336 17.45 8.76 9.10
CA PRO A 336 16.29 9.64 9.17
C PRO A 336 15.24 9.30 8.10
N GLY A 337 13.98 9.22 8.52
CA GLY A 337 12.85 8.87 7.64
C GLY A 337 12.74 7.39 7.23
N ARG A 338 13.72 6.52 7.56
CA ARG A 338 13.66 5.09 7.20
C ARG A 338 12.78 4.32 8.17
N LYS A 339 11.75 3.64 7.67
CA LYS A 339 10.92 2.67 8.42
C LYS A 339 11.78 1.46 8.82
N MET A 340 12.16 1.35 10.09
CA MET A 340 13.04 0.28 10.63
C MET A 340 12.24 -0.92 11.17
N GLY A 341 11.02 -0.66 11.62
CA GLY A 341 10.12 -1.64 12.19
C GLY A 341 8.78 -1.00 12.51
N HIS A 342 7.94 -1.74 13.21
CA HIS A 342 6.76 -1.22 13.88
C HIS A 342 6.53 -1.98 15.19
N VAL A 343 5.68 -1.44 16.05
CA VAL A 343 5.17 -2.13 17.22
C VAL A 343 3.65 -2.08 17.22
N ASN A 344 3.01 -3.16 17.66
CA ASN A 344 1.59 -3.22 17.91
C ASN A 344 1.37 -3.33 19.42
N ARG A 345 0.74 -2.32 20.03
CA ARG A 345 0.29 -2.36 21.42
C ARG A 345 -1.16 -2.84 21.44
N VAL A 346 -1.39 -4.01 22.03
CA VAL A 346 -2.75 -4.51 22.27
C VAL A 346 -3.34 -3.79 23.49
N LEU A 347 -4.48 -3.13 23.32
CA LEU A 347 -5.05 -2.22 24.31
C LEU A 347 -5.76 -2.96 25.45
#